data_AF-A0A0L0FQ30-F1
#
_entry.id   AF-A0A0L0FQ30-F1
#
_cell.length_a   1.000
_cell.length_b   1.000
_cell.length_c   1.000
_cell.angle_alpha   90.00
_cell.angle_beta   90.00
_cell.angle_gamma   90.00
#
_symmetry.space_group_name_H-M   'P 1'
#
loop_
_entity.id
_entity.type
_entity.pdbx_description
1 polymer ?
#
loop_
_entity_poly.entity_id
_entity_poly.type
_entity_poly.pdbx_seq_one_letter_code
_entity_poly.pdbx_strand_id
1 'polypeptide(L)'
;EGNAIGFLEPLDRRLKMAEKQIIRPRKACAKKFEEQMKEEPFHLRIKKFFPIQKAKYIVTEVMPKLTHENDGLILTPVRMRYVSGRFLKLMKWKPPELNSVDFLLKFEITGNAGERKVPRAVRKGLCRVFSTEMCLDFAWCSMWLW
;
A
#
# COMPACT_ATOMS: atom_id res chain seq x y z
N GLU A 1 27.05 -18.36 3.47
CA GLU A 1 25.69 -18.95 3.56
C GLU A 1 24.70 -17.90 4.04
N GLY A 2 23.46 -17.95 3.55
CA GLY A 2 22.43 -16.97 3.91
C GLY A 2 21.79 -17.29 5.26
N ASN A 3 21.75 -16.32 6.18
CA ASN A 3 21.11 -16.51 7.48
C ASN A 3 19.57 -16.57 7.33
N ALA A 4 18.90 -17.49 8.03
CA ALA A 4 17.44 -17.67 8.04
C ALA A 4 16.66 -16.53 8.76
N ILE A 5 17.26 -15.35 8.88
CA ILE A 5 16.73 -14.15 9.54
C ILE A 5 15.35 -13.77 9.00
N GLY A 6 15.13 -13.98 7.70
CA GLY A 6 13.85 -13.70 7.05
C GLY A 6 12.67 -14.39 7.72
N PHE A 7 12.85 -15.62 8.20
CA PHE A 7 11.78 -16.46 8.73
C PHE A 7 11.70 -16.47 10.26
N LEU A 8 12.82 -16.25 10.94
CA LEU A 8 12.90 -16.46 12.39
C LEU A 8 12.71 -15.18 13.20
N GLU A 9 13.05 -14.02 12.62
CA GLU A 9 13.12 -12.75 13.33
C GLU A 9 11.87 -11.86 13.14
N PRO A 10 11.52 -11.04 14.15
CA PRO A 10 10.47 -10.04 14.04
C PRO A 10 10.82 -8.93 13.04
N LEU A 11 9.81 -8.14 12.65
CA LEU A 11 9.95 -7.09 11.64
C LEU A 11 11.08 -6.10 11.95
N ASP A 12 11.19 -5.64 13.20
CA ASP A 12 12.17 -4.62 13.59
C ASP A 12 13.62 -5.14 13.43
N ARG A 13 13.87 -6.40 13.78
CA ARG A 13 15.16 -7.06 13.59
C ARG A 13 15.47 -7.26 12.12
N ARG A 14 14.49 -7.68 11.31
CA ARG A 14 14.65 -7.82 9.86
C ARG A 14 14.97 -6.48 9.19
N LEU A 15 14.28 -5.41 9.56
CA LEU A 15 14.54 -4.05 9.04
C LEU A 15 15.92 -3.53 9.47
N LYS A 16 16.30 -3.70 10.74
CA LYS A 16 17.65 -3.35 11.22
C LYS A 16 18.74 -4.09 10.45
N MET A 17 18.50 -5.36 10.12
CA MET A 17 19.46 -6.15 9.34
C MET A 17 19.58 -5.64 7.91
N ALA A 18 18.45 -5.38 7.23
CA ALA A 18 18.46 -4.80 5.89
C ALA A 18 19.18 -3.43 5.86
N GLU A 19 18.98 -2.61 6.89
CA GLU A 19 19.69 -1.34 7.01
C GLU A 19 21.20 -1.55 7.18
N LYS A 20 21.60 -2.43 8.11
CA LYS A 20 23.02 -2.67 8.44
C LYS A 20 23.79 -3.36 7.32
N GLN A 21 23.20 -4.36 6.68
CA GLN A 21 23.89 -5.20 5.71
C GLN A 21 23.77 -4.69 4.26
N ILE A 22 22.74 -3.92 3.93
CA ILE A 22 22.49 -3.49 2.55
C ILE A 22 22.62 -1.97 2.43
N ILE A 23 21.81 -1.20 3.17
CA ILE A 23 21.75 0.25 2.97
C ILE A 23 23.01 0.97 3.44
N ARG A 24 23.53 0.66 4.63
CA ARG A 24 24.71 1.35 5.18
C ARG A 24 25.97 1.11 4.34
N PRO A 25 26.33 -0.12 3.94
CA PRO A 25 27.49 -0.36 3.09
C PRO A 25 27.35 0.37 1.75
N ARG A 26 26.18 0.31 1.11
CA ARG A 26 25.91 1.05 -0.12
C ARG A 26 26.10 2.55 0.03
N LYS A 27 25.55 3.16 1.09
CA LYS A 27 25.72 4.59 1.36
C LYS A 27 27.18 4.98 1.62
N ALA A 28 27.95 4.12 2.29
CA ALA A 28 29.38 4.36 2.51
C ALA A 28 30.17 4.33 1.19
N CYS A 29 29.81 3.42 0.30
CA CYS A 29 30.39 3.29 -1.03
C CYS A 29 29.95 4.40 -2.00
N ALA A 30 28.78 5.00 -1.80
CA ALA A 30 28.19 5.96 -2.73
C ALA A 30 29.10 7.17 -3.05
N LYS A 31 29.89 7.65 -2.07
CA LYS A 31 30.85 8.74 -2.31
C LYS A 31 32.05 8.32 -3.17
N LYS A 32 32.49 7.07 -3.03
CA LYS A 32 33.65 6.54 -3.76
C LYS A 32 33.29 6.17 -5.19
N PHE A 33 32.03 5.82 -5.42
CA PHE A 33 31.53 5.25 -6.67
C PHE A 33 30.39 6.11 -7.24
N GLU A 34 30.55 7.45 -7.19
CA GLU A 34 29.46 8.39 -7.52
C GLU A 34 28.97 8.25 -8.96
N GLU A 35 29.88 8.09 -9.93
CA GLU A 35 29.54 7.90 -11.35
C GLU A 35 28.71 6.63 -11.56
N GLN A 36 29.15 5.52 -10.97
CA GLN A 36 28.44 4.24 -11.05
C GLN A 36 27.08 4.32 -10.37
N MET A 37 26.93 5.13 -9.31
CA MET A 37 25.63 5.37 -8.66
C MET A 37 24.67 6.18 -9.56
N LYS A 38 25.19 7.07 -10.43
CA LYS A 38 24.38 7.83 -11.40
C LYS A 38 23.87 6.97 -12.55
N GLU A 39 24.61 5.92 -12.90
CA GLU A 39 24.25 4.96 -13.94
C GLU A 39 23.27 3.88 -13.45
N GLU A 40 22.89 3.90 -12.17
CA GLU A 40 22.03 2.85 -11.63
C GLU A 40 20.62 2.92 -12.22
N PRO A 41 20.04 1.76 -12.58
CA PRO A 41 18.69 1.71 -13.14
C PRO A 41 17.62 2.12 -12.13
N PHE A 42 17.93 2.06 -10.82
CA PHE A 42 17.02 2.46 -9.76
C PHE A 42 17.74 2.80 -8.46
N HIS A 43 17.08 3.60 -7.63
CA HIS A 43 17.57 4.00 -6.32
C HIS A 43 17.03 3.06 -5.23
N LEU A 44 17.93 2.54 -4.39
CA LEU A 44 17.54 1.72 -3.24
C LEU A 44 17.26 2.59 -1.99
N ARG A 45 16.06 2.48 -1.43
CA ARG A 45 15.66 3.16 -0.18
C ARG A 45 14.92 2.19 0.74
N ILE A 46 15.18 2.24 2.05
CA ILE A 46 14.35 1.53 3.03
C ILE A 46 13.03 2.27 3.20
N LYS A 47 11.93 1.51 3.06
CA LYS A 47 10.59 1.98 3.34
C LYS A 47 10.47 2.38 4.81
N LYS A 48 9.97 3.59 5.05
CA LYS A 48 9.72 4.08 6.41
C LYS A 48 8.45 3.44 6.97
N PHE A 49 8.55 2.94 8.20
CA PHE A 49 7.43 2.45 8.98
C PHE A 49 7.09 3.44 10.09
N PHE A 50 5.83 3.44 10.48
CA PHE A 50 5.30 4.31 11.53
C PHE A 50 4.46 3.48 12.52
N PRO A 51 4.38 3.87 13.79
CA PRO A 51 3.42 3.29 14.72
C PRO A 51 1.97 3.47 14.21
N ILE A 52 1.10 2.50 14.44
CA ILE A 52 -0.31 2.54 14.00
C ILE A 52 -1.07 3.76 14.53
N GLN A 53 -0.70 4.29 15.69
CA GLN A 53 -1.28 5.50 16.29
C GLN A 53 -1.10 6.73 15.38
N LYS A 54 -0.11 6.71 14.47
CA LYS A 54 0.12 7.77 13.49
C LYS A 54 -0.63 7.54 12.19
N ALA A 55 -1.47 6.52 12.05
CA ALA A 55 -2.19 6.21 10.82
C ALA A 55 -2.98 7.42 10.29
N LYS A 56 -3.76 8.08 11.15
CA LYS A 56 -4.50 9.30 10.77
C LYS A 56 -3.58 10.38 10.22
N TYR A 57 -2.50 10.70 10.93
CA TYR A 57 -1.50 11.66 10.48
C TYR A 57 -0.84 11.28 9.15
N ILE A 58 -0.55 9.99 8.93
CA ILE A 58 0.03 9.52 7.67
C ILE A 58 -0.95 9.77 6.52
N VAL A 59 -2.22 9.42 6.71
CA VAL A 59 -3.25 9.59 5.68
C VAL A 59 -3.48 11.06 5.36
N THR A 60 -3.55 11.93 6.36
CA THR A 60 -3.88 13.35 6.14
C THR A 60 -2.68 14.20 5.74
N GLU A 61 -1.49 13.94 6.31
CA GLU A 61 -0.34 14.83 6.17
C GLU A 61 0.81 14.28 5.33
N VAL A 62 0.97 12.95 5.26
CA VAL A 62 2.14 12.34 4.61
C VAL A 62 1.77 11.86 3.21
N MET A 63 0.66 11.13 3.07
CA MET A 63 0.19 10.56 1.81
C MET A 63 0.05 11.61 0.68
N PRO A 64 -0.54 12.81 0.93
CA PRO A 64 -0.68 13.83 -0.13
C PRO A 64 0.65 14.44 -0.59
N LYS A 65 1.73 14.27 0.19
CA LYS A 65 3.06 14.85 -0.07
C LYS A 65 4.02 13.83 -0.68
N LEU A 66 3.55 12.63 -1.01
CA LEU A 66 4.37 11.59 -1.63
C LEU A 66 4.64 11.94 -3.09
N THR A 67 5.83 11.57 -3.55
CA THR A 67 6.26 11.75 -4.95
C THR A 67 5.80 10.60 -5.86
N HIS A 68 4.99 9.68 -5.33
CA HIS A 68 4.49 8.49 -6.02
C HIS A 68 3.03 8.28 -5.62
N GLU A 69 2.29 7.58 -6.47
CA GLU A 69 0.91 7.20 -6.21
C GLU A 69 0.81 6.29 -4.99
N ASN A 70 -0.21 6.52 -4.16
CA ASN A 70 -0.44 5.75 -2.96
C ASN A 70 -1.92 5.38 -2.82
N ASP A 71 -2.14 4.09 -2.63
CA ASP A 71 -3.48 3.49 -2.57
C ASP A 71 -3.98 3.25 -1.14
N GLY A 72 -3.28 3.79 -0.13
CA GLY A 72 -3.59 3.60 1.28
C GLY A 72 -2.44 2.99 2.07
N LEU A 73 -2.79 2.12 3.02
CA LEU A 73 -1.92 1.70 4.11
C LEU A 73 -1.75 0.18 4.17
N ILE A 74 -0.55 -0.25 4.57
CA ILE A 74 -0.22 -1.63 4.89
C ILE A 74 0.09 -1.71 6.38
N LEU A 75 -0.72 -2.48 7.11
CA LEU A 75 -0.57 -2.74 8.54
C LEU A 75 0.20 -4.05 8.73
N THR A 76 1.44 -3.93 9.17
CA THR A 76 2.36 -5.05 9.36
C THR A 76 2.53 -5.32 10.86
N PRO A 77 2.27 -6.56 11.34
CA PRO A 77 2.57 -6.94 12.72
C PRO A 77 4.07 -6.87 12.98
N VAL A 78 4.48 -6.24 14.08
CA VAL A 78 5.92 -6.06 14.38
C VAL A 78 6.54 -7.32 14.98
N ARG A 79 5.84 -7.93 15.95
CA ARG A 79 6.35 -9.04 16.77
C ARG A 79 6.22 -10.41 16.13
N MET A 80 5.67 -10.49 14.91
CA MET A 80 5.43 -11.75 14.25
C MET A 80 6.53 -12.05 13.23
N ARG A 81 6.81 -13.34 13.08
CA ARG A 81 7.69 -13.87 12.04
C ARG A 81 7.09 -13.64 10.66
N TYR A 82 7.95 -13.59 9.65
CA TYR A 82 7.50 -13.59 8.27
C TYR A 82 6.85 -14.92 7.93
N VAL A 83 5.78 -14.86 7.13
CA VAL A 83 5.08 -16.03 6.62
C VAL A 83 5.03 -15.91 5.11
N SER A 84 5.51 -16.93 4.41
CA SER A 84 5.38 -17.03 2.95
C SER A 84 3.93 -17.31 2.57
N GLY A 85 3.44 -16.67 1.50
CA GLY A 85 2.07 -16.84 1.02
C GLY A 85 1.05 -15.99 1.79
N ARG A 86 -0.17 -16.53 1.96
CA ARG A 86 -1.28 -15.79 2.58
C ARG A 86 -1.02 -15.61 4.08
N PHE A 87 -0.95 -14.35 4.53
CA PHE A 87 -0.81 -14.01 5.93
C PHE A 87 -1.95 -13.09 6.39
N LEU A 88 -2.92 -13.65 7.13
CA LEU A 88 -4.15 -12.96 7.52
C LEU A 88 -3.94 -11.74 8.43
N LYS A 89 -2.78 -11.64 9.08
CA LYS A 89 -2.47 -10.54 10.01
C LYS A 89 -1.75 -9.38 9.30
N LEU A 90 -1.30 -9.56 8.06
CA LEU A 90 -0.82 -8.48 7.22
C LEU A 90 -2.03 -7.88 6.50
N MET A 91 -2.44 -6.69 6.91
CA MET A 91 -3.64 -6.06 6.42
C MET A 91 -3.30 -4.94 5.44
N LYS A 92 -4.14 -4.80 4.41
CA LYS A 92 -4.16 -3.63 3.52
C LYS A 92 -5.43 -2.84 3.79
N TRP A 93 -5.31 -1.53 3.89
CA TRP A 93 -6.41 -0.59 4.00
C TRP A 93 -6.35 0.38 2.83
N LYS A 94 -7.50 0.65 2.22
CA LYS A 94 -7.66 1.67 1.17
C LYS A 94 -8.72 2.68 1.61
N PRO A 95 -8.56 3.98 1.29
CA PRO A 95 -9.64 4.95 1.39
C PRO A 95 -10.90 4.44 0.65
N PRO A 96 -12.12 4.60 1.21
CA PRO A 96 -13.36 4.17 0.58
C PRO A 96 -13.51 4.68 -0.86
N GLU A 97 -13.04 5.89 -1.12
CA GLU A 97 -13.13 6.60 -2.40
C GLU A 97 -12.27 5.96 -3.49
N LEU A 98 -11.23 5.21 -3.10
CA LEU A 98 -10.36 4.47 -4.02
C LEU A 98 -10.85 3.02 -4.26
N ASN A 99 -11.95 2.61 -3.66
CA ASN A 99 -12.56 1.32 -3.95
C ASN A 99 -13.58 1.48 -5.10
N SER A 100 -13.22 0.96 -6.26
CA SER A 100 -14.11 0.90 -7.42
C SER A 100 -14.87 -0.42 -7.47
N VAL A 101 -16.03 -0.38 -8.11
CA VAL A 101 -16.77 -1.56 -8.57
C VAL A 101 -17.08 -1.31 -10.04
N ASP A 102 -16.73 -2.27 -10.88
CA ASP A 102 -17.02 -2.17 -12.31
C ASP A 102 -18.49 -2.50 -12.58
N PHE A 103 -19.19 -1.61 -13.29
CA PHE A 103 -20.57 -1.81 -13.68
C PHE A 103 -20.67 -1.90 -15.21
N LEU A 104 -21.50 -2.83 -15.69
CA LEU A 104 -21.90 -2.87 -17.09
C LEU A 104 -22.88 -1.72 -17.37
N LEU A 105 -22.48 -0.77 -18.19
CA LEU A 105 -23.36 0.31 -18.63
C LEU A 105 -24.39 -0.23 -19.63
N LYS A 106 -25.68 -0.08 -19.30
CA LYS A 106 -26.80 -0.39 -20.19
C LYS A 106 -27.57 0.88 -20.52
N PHE A 107 -27.75 1.13 -21.80
CA PHE A 107 -28.62 2.18 -22.30
C PHE A 107 -29.99 1.60 -22.61
N GLU A 108 -31.02 2.08 -21.94
CA GLU A 108 -32.39 1.83 -22.33
C GLU A 108 -32.90 3.04 -23.13
N ILE A 109 -33.36 2.78 -24.35
CA ILE A 109 -33.94 3.82 -25.20
C ILE A 109 -35.41 3.95 -24.82
N THR A 110 -35.77 5.04 -24.15
CA THR A 110 -37.17 5.34 -23.81
C THR A 110 -37.68 6.44 -24.74
N GLY A 111 -38.82 6.19 -25.38
CA GLY A 111 -39.53 7.16 -26.21
C GLY A 111 -40.73 6.51 -26.89
N ASN A 112 -41.91 7.13 -26.77
CA ASN A 112 -43.09 6.72 -27.52
C ASN A 112 -42.92 7.07 -29.00
N ALA A 113 -43.68 6.42 -29.88
CA ALA A 113 -43.64 6.70 -31.32
C ALA A 113 -43.94 8.21 -31.56
N GLY A 114 -42.95 8.95 -32.07
CA GLY A 114 -43.04 10.39 -32.35
C GLY A 114 -42.17 11.29 -31.46
N GLU A 115 -41.57 10.78 -30.38
CA GLU A 115 -40.71 11.58 -29.48
C GLU A 115 -39.20 11.33 -29.68
N ARG A 116 -38.38 12.32 -29.30
CA ARG A 116 -36.91 12.23 -29.31
C ARG A 116 -36.47 11.15 -28.33
N LYS A 117 -35.94 10.06 -28.85
CA LYS A 117 -35.36 8.95 -28.07
C LYS A 117 -34.11 9.44 -27.32
N VAL A 118 -34.13 9.46 -25.99
CA VAL A 118 -32.98 9.86 -25.15
C VAL A 118 -32.40 8.63 -24.45
N PRO A 119 -31.10 8.34 -24.59
CA PRO A 119 -30.47 7.25 -23.86
C PRO A 119 -30.44 7.57 -22.36
N ARG A 120 -31.07 6.71 -21.53
CA ARG A 120 -31.03 6.84 -20.07
C ARG A 120 -30.17 5.71 -19.48
N ALA A 121 -29.19 6.09 -18.66
CA ALA A 121 -28.42 5.12 -17.88
C ALA A 121 -29.32 4.56 -16.75
N VAL A 122 -29.48 3.24 -16.71
CA VAL A 122 -30.27 2.57 -15.67
C VAL A 122 -29.32 1.94 -14.65
N ARG A 123 -29.40 2.37 -13.39
CA ARG A 123 -28.64 1.76 -12.28
C ARG A 123 -29.44 0.62 -11.67
N LYS A 124 -29.00 -0.63 -11.84
CA LYS A 124 -29.52 -1.80 -11.09
C LYS A 124 -28.46 -2.26 -10.09
N GLY A 125 -28.75 -2.11 -8.80
CA GLY A 125 -27.91 -2.64 -7.71
C GLY A 125 -27.53 -1.60 -6.65
N LEU A 126 -27.79 -1.93 -5.39
CA LEU A 126 -27.34 -1.19 -4.20
C LEU A 126 -26.12 -1.93 -3.63
N CYS A 127 -24.94 -1.31 -3.68
CA CYS A 127 -23.75 -1.86 -3.02
C CYS A 127 -23.61 -1.20 -1.64
N ARG A 128 -23.69 -1.98 -0.55
CA ARG A 128 -23.40 -1.49 0.82
C ARG A 128 -21.94 -1.80 1.13
N VAL A 129 -21.18 -0.76 1.47
CA VAL A 129 -19.82 -0.89 2.01
C VAL A 129 -19.94 -1.08 3.51
N PHE A 130 -19.46 -2.20 4.04
CA PHE A 130 -19.42 -2.47 5.47
C PHE A 130 -18.09 -1.97 6.06
N SER A 131 -18.17 -1.16 7.12
CA SER A 131 -17.03 -0.82 7.98
C SER A 131 -16.94 -1.86 9.09
N THR A 132 -15.78 -2.48 9.28
CA THR A 132 -15.50 -3.33 10.44
C THR A 132 -14.46 -2.62 11.31
N GLU A 133 -14.78 -2.41 12.59
CA GLU A 133 -13.80 -1.95 13.56
C GLU A 133 -12.90 -3.12 13.94
N MET A 134 -11.59 -2.97 13.73
CA MET A 134 -10.60 -4.00 14.06
C MET A 134 -9.55 -3.38 14.97
N CYS A 135 -9.52 -3.82 16.23
CA CYS A 135 -8.55 -3.38 17.22
C CYS A 135 -7.20 -4.07 16.96
N LEU A 136 -6.17 -3.31 16.59
CA LEU A 136 -4.84 -3.83 16.27
C LEU A 136 -3.80 -3.19 17.21
N ASP A 137 -3.68 -3.72 18.42
CA ASP A 137 -2.90 -3.10 19.50
C ASP A 137 -1.37 -3.11 19.30
N PHE A 138 -0.81 -3.77 18.27
CA PHE A 138 0.64 -3.94 18.13
C PHE A 138 1.20 -3.89 16.70
N ALA A 139 0.56 -3.13 15.80
CA ALA A 139 0.97 -3.03 14.39
C ALA A 139 1.81 -1.78 14.08
N TRP A 140 2.71 -1.90 13.10
CA TRP A 140 3.26 -0.75 12.39
C TRP A 140 2.51 -0.57 11.07
N CYS A 141 2.36 0.68 10.66
CA CYS A 141 1.75 1.06 9.41
C CYS A 141 2.81 1.60 8.46
N SER A 142 2.69 1.24 7.18
CA SER A 142 3.51 1.80 6.11
C SER A 142 2.63 2.09 4.90
N MET A 143 2.98 3.08 4.10
CA MET A 143 2.22 3.47 2.91
C MET A 143 2.30 2.36 1.85
N TRP A 144 1.20 2.01 1.19
CA TRP A 144 1.25 1.07 0.06
C TRP A 144 1.96 1.73 -1.12
N LEU A 145 3.15 1.23 -1.46
CA LEU A 145 3.90 1.67 -2.63
C LEU A 145 3.46 0.78 -3.79
N TRP A 146 3.05 1.40 -4.90
CA TRP A 146 3.05 0.76 -6.21
C TRP A 146 4.48 0.58 -6.71
#